data_AF-A0A096A8L1-F1
#
_entry.id   AF-A0A096A8L1-F1
#
_cell.length_a   1.000
_cell.length_b   1.000
_cell.length_c   1.000
_cell.angle_alpha   90.00
_cell.angle_beta   90.00
_cell.angle_gamma   90.00
#
_symmetry.space_group_name_H-M   'P 1'
#
loop_
_entity.id
_entity.type
_entity.pdbx_description
1 polymer ?
#
loop_
_entity_poly.entity_id
_entity_poly.type
_entity_poly.pdbx_seq_one_letter_code
_entity_poly.pdbx_strand_id
1 'polypeptide(L)'
;MIMYLLKLNIALILLFSFYKLMFTGDTFFSWRRATLIGMYLVAMLVPVMDFSVWLSNSEGMTSIANEYATVVLPAVSISSESGGVLLWELIVLIVYSVVASVLLLRFLWQLASIILLKNNSQTSYICDAEVYLLTDDEGPFSFFDWIFINPERHKGDEIEEIMMHELTHCQQLHSIDIIFAELFCVVFWFNPFVWLLKREVRLNLEYLADNSVLANGKDNKEYQYHLLGLTYRKNVATISNNFNVLPIKKRIKMMNKKETKGILKAKYALYIPLVAMLLAVSNIETIARNVTKITASVELQKKPTKESERVFTVTEVMPTFKGNLYQWLSENLRYPKDAVSRKEQGRVMVRFIITAKGEVIKPEIVRSVSPSLDKEALRVVSKMPAWNPGRNGNKKVATKYTLPVKFSLGSK
;
A
#
# COMPACT_ATOMS: atom_id res chain seq x y z
N MET A 1 -4.09 -12.29 -8.12
CA MET A 1 -4.02 -11.34 -9.26
C MET A 1 -4.71 -10.02 -8.97
N ILE A 2 -6.01 -10.01 -8.62
CA ILE A 2 -6.80 -8.78 -8.42
C ILE A 2 -6.19 -7.83 -7.36
N MET A 3 -5.80 -8.36 -6.20
CA MET A 3 -5.16 -7.57 -5.14
C MET A 3 -3.84 -6.92 -5.60
N TYR A 4 -3.06 -7.62 -6.42
CA TYR A 4 -1.83 -7.08 -6.99
C TYR A 4 -2.12 -5.89 -7.92
N LEU A 5 -3.08 -6.06 -8.84
CA LEU A 5 -3.50 -4.99 -9.74
C LEU A 5 -4.03 -3.78 -8.98
N LEU A 6 -4.81 -3.99 -7.90
CA LEU A 6 -5.32 -2.90 -7.07
C LEU A 6 -4.18 -2.10 -6.42
N LYS A 7 -3.23 -2.79 -5.76
CA LYS A 7 -2.06 -2.15 -5.12
C LYS A 7 -1.22 -1.38 -6.14
N LEU A 8 -1.00 -1.95 -7.33
CA LEU A 8 -0.27 -1.30 -8.42
C LEU A 8 -0.99 -0.06 -8.94
N ASN A 9 -2.32 -0.10 -9.09
CA ASN A 9 -3.11 1.06 -9.51
C ASN A 9 -3.00 2.21 -8.49
N ILE A 10 -3.14 1.91 -7.19
CA ILE A 10 -3.00 2.91 -6.11
C ILE A 10 -1.60 3.53 -6.14
N ALA A 11 -0.56 2.71 -6.28
CA ALA A 11 0.82 3.19 -6.40
C ALA A 11 0.98 4.13 -7.60
N LEU A 12 0.52 3.74 -8.79
CA LEU A 12 0.62 4.58 -10.00
C LEU A 12 -0.12 5.91 -9.85
N ILE A 13 -1.32 5.91 -9.27
CA ILE A 13 -2.10 7.14 -9.02
C ILE A 13 -1.33 8.10 -8.13
N LEU A 14 -0.84 7.61 -6.98
CA LEU A 14 -0.13 8.43 -6.00
C LEU A 14 1.19 8.96 -6.54
N LEU A 15 1.99 8.07 -7.16
CA LEU A 15 3.27 8.43 -7.76
C LEU A 15 3.10 9.44 -8.89
N PHE A 16 2.17 9.21 -9.83
CA PHE A 16 1.94 10.11 -10.94
C PHE A 16 1.40 11.48 -10.47
N SER A 17 0.48 11.49 -9.51
CA SER A 17 -0.08 12.73 -8.96
C SER A 17 0.99 13.57 -8.27
N PHE A 18 1.85 12.91 -7.47
CA PHE A 18 3.00 13.55 -6.84
C PHE A 18 3.97 14.11 -7.89
N TYR A 19 4.30 13.32 -8.92
CA TYR A 19 5.12 13.80 -10.03
C TYR A 19 4.51 15.03 -10.70
N LYS A 20 3.21 15.00 -10.96
CA LYS A 20 2.53 16.09 -11.66
C LYS A 20 2.61 17.40 -10.89
N LEU A 21 2.41 17.34 -9.58
CA LEU A 21 2.46 18.47 -8.67
C LEU A 21 3.89 18.99 -8.48
N MET A 22 4.86 18.09 -8.37
CA MET A 22 6.21 18.44 -7.95
C MET A 22 7.18 18.70 -9.12
N PHE A 23 7.20 17.89 -10.17
CA PHE A 23 8.34 17.84 -11.10
C PHE A 23 8.02 18.28 -12.53
N THR A 24 6.74 18.42 -12.90
CA THR A 24 6.33 18.79 -14.28
C THR A 24 7.01 20.08 -14.78
N GLY A 25 7.27 21.01 -13.86
CA GLY A 25 7.86 22.31 -14.16
C GLY A 25 9.38 22.32 -14.24
N ASP A 26 10.09 21.30 -13.78
CA ASP A 26 11.54 21.40 -13.63
C ASP A 26 12.25 21.31 -14.99
N THR A 27 13.35 22.03 -15.15
CA THR A 27 14.22 21.97 -16.34
C THR A 27 15.34 20.93 -16.20
N PHE A 28 15.34 20.15 -15.11
CA PHE A 28 16.28 19.03 -14.92
C PHE A 28 15.80 17.78 -15.67
N PHE A 29 15.86 17.80 -16.99
CA PHE A 29 15.22 16.77 -17.83
C PHE A 29 15.75 15.34 -17.58
N SER A 30 17.04 15.18 -17.28
CA SER A 30 17.62 13.86 -16.95
C SER A 30 17.08 13.31 -15.63
N TRP A 31 16.97 14.14 -14.59
CA TRP A 31 16.38 13.74 -13.30
C TRP A 31 14.89 13.43 -13.45
N ARG A 32 14.18 14.19 -14.28
CA ARG A 32 12.79 13.90 -14.62
C ARG A 32 12.65 12.56 -15.35
N ARG A 33 13.53 12.24 -16.31
CA ARG A 33 13.58 10.92 -16.98
C ARG A 33 13.76 9.81 -15.94
N ALA A 34 14.74 9.94 -15.05
CA ALA A 34 15.01 8.97 -14.00
C ALA A 34 13.80 8.76 -13.08
N THR A 35 13.12 9.84 -12.65
CA THR A 35 11.89 9.73 -11.85
C THR A 35 10.76 9.08 -12.61
N LEU A 36 10.57 9.40 -13.90
CA LEU A 36 9.52 8.83 -14.74
C LEU A 36 9.70 7.31 -14.90
N ILE A 37 10.92 6.86 -15.20
CA ILE A 37 11.23 5.43 -15.29
C ILE A 37 11.17 4.75 -13.92
N GLY A 38 11.70 5.41 -12.88
CA GLY A 38 11.63 4.94 -11.50
C GLY A 38 10.20 4.71 -11.01
N MET A 39 9.23 5.53 -11.43
CA MET A 39 7.82 5.33 -11.10
C MET A 39 7.26 4.00 -11.59
N TYR A 40 7.63 3.55 -12.80
CA TYR A 40 7.22 2.24 -13.30
C TYR A 40 7.81 1.12 -12.44
N LEU A 41 9.12 1.19 -12.18
CA LEU A 41 9.83 0.17 -11.38
C LEU A 41 9.26 0.07 -9.97
N VAL A 42 9.09 1.21 -9.30
CA VAL A 42 8.51 1.26 -7.95
C VAL A 42 7.08 0.72 -7.94
N ALA A 43 6.24 1.12 -8.89
CA ALA A 43 4.86 0.63 -8.95
C ALA A 43 4.77 -0.90 -9.15
N MET A 44 5.72 -1.50 -9.87
CA MET A 44 5.82 -2.96 -10.03
C MET A 44 6.33 -3.66 -8.77
N LEU A 45 7.32 -3.07 -8.09
CA LEU A 45 8.01 -3.69 -6.97
C LEU A 45 7.25 -3.55 -5.64
N VAL A 46 6.59 -2.42 -5.39
CA VAL A 46 5.88 -2.14 -4.12
C VAL A 46 4.86 -3.23 -3.72
N PRO A 47 4.05 -3.78 -4.65
CA PRO A 47 3.11 -4.85 -4.30
C PRO A 47 3.77 -6.22 -4.06
N VAL A 48 5.00 -6.44 -4.55
CA VAL A 48 5.72 -7.73 -4.44
C VAL A 48 6.63 -7.77 -3.22
N MET A 49 7.19 -6.63 -2.82
CA MET A 49 8.14 -6.59 -1.73
C MET A 49 7.46 -6.75 -0.36
N ASP A 50 7.80 -7.84 0.31
CA ASP A 50 7.38 -8.11 1.69
C ASP A 50 8.36 -7.46 2.68
N PHE A 51 7.96 -6.34 3.26
CA PHE A 51 8.69 -5.66 4.33
C PHE A 51 8.06 -5.89 5.71
N SER A 52 7.12 -6.84 5.83
CA SER A 52 6.34 -7.04 7.05
C SER A 52 7.23 -7.35 8.26
N VAL A 53 8.31 -8.12 8.10
CA VAL A 53 9.26 -8.49 9.17
C VAL A 53 10.00 -7.26 9.71
N TRP A 54 10.53 -6.42 8.83
CA TRP A 54 11.23 -5.21 9.24
C TRP A 54 10.26 -4.20 9.87
N LEU A 55 9.07 -4.05 9.28
CA LEU A 55 8.07 -3.10 9.75
C LEU A 55 7.42 -3.53 11.08
N SER A 56 7.30 -4.84 11.34
CA SER A 56 6.78 -5.38 12.60
C SER A 56 7.67 -5.12 13.81
N ASN A 57 8.95 -4.77 13.61
CA ASN A 57 9.84 -4.37 14.70
C ASN A 57 9.54 -2.95 15.23
N SER A 58 8.68 -2.19 14.56
CA SER A 58 8.26 -0.86 15.00
C SER A 58 6.94 -0.93 15.79
N GLU A 59 6.96 -0.44 17.03
CA GLU A 59 5.78 -0.42 17.91
C GLU A 59 4.60 0.36 17.30
N GLY A 60 4.90 1.46 16.57
CA GLY A 60 3.87 2.26 15.91
C GLY A 60 3.11 1.49 14.82
N MET A 61 3.82 0.74 13.96
CA MET A 61 3.18 0.02 12.85
C MET A 61 2.41 -1.21 13.32
N THR A 62 2.85 -1.85 14.40
CA THR A 62 2.10 -2.96 15.02
C THR A 62 0.80 -2.49 15.67
N SER A 63 0.78 -1.30 16.28
CA SER A 63 -0.45 -0.68 16.79
C SER A 63 -1.45 -0.38 15.67
N ILE A 64 -0.99 0.26 14.59
CA ILE A 64 -1.84 0.57 13.42
C ILE A 64 -2.37 -0.71 12.76
N ALA A 65 -1.53 -1.74 12.64
CA ALA A 65 -1.94 -3.02 12.09
C ALA A 65 -2.98 -3.73 12.97
N ASN A 66 -2.91 -3.59 14.29
CA ASN A 66 -3.90 -4.13 15.22
C ASN A 66 -5.25 -3.39 15.13
N GLU A 67 -5.24 -2.06 15.04
CA GLU A 67 -6.47 -1.29 14.79
C GLU A 67 -7.09 -1.62 13.44
N TYR A 68 -6.26 -1.78 12.40
CA TYR A 68 -6.72 -2.24 11.10
C TYR A 68 -7.35 -3.64 11.19
N ALA A 69 -6.71 -4.57 11.92
CA ALA A 69 -7.22 -5.94 12.09
C ALA A 69 -8.58 -5.97 12.80
N THR A 70 -8.80 -5.14 13.82
CA THR A 70 -10.07 -5.12 14.57
C THR A 70 -11.22 -4.46 13.81
N VAL A 71 -10.92 -3.50 12.94
CA VAL A 71 -11.94 -2.77 12.16
C VAL A 71 -12.26 -3.45 10.83
N VAL A 72 -11.24 -4.00 10.15
CA VAL A 72 -11.34 -4.37 8.73
C VAL A 72 -11.41 -5.88 8.50
N LEU A 73 -10.89 -6.72 9.40
CA LEU A 73 -10.91 -8.18 9.23
C LEU A 73 -12.14 -8.78 9.94
N PRO A 74 -13.24 -9.11 9.22
CA PRO A 74 -14.36 -9.81 9.81
C PRO A 74 -13.99 -11.26 10.15
N ALA A 75 -14.65 -11.84 11.14
CA ALA A 75 -14.62 -13.29 11.37
C ALA A 75 -15.29 -14.00 10.18
N VAL A 76 -14.49 -14.56 9.28
CA VAL A 76 -14.98 -15.28 8.10
C VAL A 76 -15.63 -16.58 8.55
N SER A 77 -16.94 -16.69 8.35
CA SER A 77 -17.65 -17.98 8.34
C SER A 77 -17.54 -18.54 6.93
N ILE A 78 -16.95 -19.74 6.81
CA ILE A 78 -16.73 -20.39 5.52
C ILE A 78 -18.05 -21.02 5.09
N SER A 79 -18.82 -20.33 4.24
CA SER A 79 -19.85 -20.96 3.42
C SER A 79 -19.23 -21.36 2.07
N SER A 80 -19.15 -22.66 1.82
CA SER A 80 -18.58 -23.21 0.60
C SER A 80 -19.60 -23.17 -0.54
N GLU A 81 -19.77 -22.02 -1.19
CA GLU A 81 -20.32 -21.94 -2.55
C GLU A 81 -19.17 -21.71 -3.54
N SER A 82 -18.48 -22.78 -3.92
CA SER A 82 -17.26 -22.72 -4.74
C SER A 82 -17.51 -22.79 -6.26
N GLY A 83 -18.77 -22.92 -6.71
CA GLY A 83 -19.08 -23.15 -8.13
C GLY A 83 -19.11 -21.89 -9.00
N GLY A 84 -19.69 -20.79 -8.52
CA GLY A 84 -19.91 -19.58 -9.32
C GLY A 84 -18.71 -18.63 -9.40
N VAL A 85 -17.91 -18.53 -8.33
CA VAL A 85 -16.80 -17.57 -8.24
C VAL A 85 -15.65 -17.94 -9.18
N LEU A 86 -15.33 -19.23 -9.32
CA LEU A 86 -14.25 -19.72 -10.19
C LEU A 86 -14.52 -19.44 -11.68
N LEU A 87 -15.78 -19.45 -12.11
CA LEU A 87 -16.14 -19.20 -13.50
C LEU A 87 -15.92 -17.74 -13.90
N TRP A 88 -16.32 -16.79 -13.03
CA TRP A 88 -16.16 -15.36 -13.31
C TRP A 88 -14.69 -14.92 -13.29
N GLU A 89 -13.88 -15.43 -12.36
CA GLU A 89 -12.44 -15.15 -12.34
C GLU A 89 -11.76 -15.61 -13.64
N LEU A 90 -12.13 -16.79 -14.15
CA LEU A 90 -11.60 -17.31 -15.40
C LEU A 90 -12.04 -16.45 -16.60
N ILE A 91 -13.31 -16.05 -16.67
CA ILE A 91 -13.82 -15.17 -17.75
C ILE A 91 -13.04 -13.83 -17.76
N VAL A 92 -12.87 -13.20 -16.59
CA VAL A 92 -12.12 -11.94 -16.47
C VAL A 92 -10.68 -12.11 -16.92
N LEU A 93 -10.02 -13.20 -16.55
CA LEU A 93 -8.65 -13.50 -16.97
C LEU A 93 -8.55 -13.69 -18.49
N ILE A 94 -9.48 -14.44 -19.10
CA ILE A 94 -9.52 -14.66 -20.55
C ILE A 94 -9.68 -13.33 -21.29
N VAL A 95 -10.67 -12.51 -20.91
CA VAL A 95 -10.91 -11.20 -21.54
C VAL A 95 -9.67 -10.30 -21.40
N TYR A 96 -9.09 -10.25 -20.20
CA TYR A 96 -7.88 -9.47 -19.95
C TYR A 96 -6.70 -9.92 -20.84
N SER A 97 -6.48 -11.22 -20.94
CA SER A 97 -5.42 -11.81 -21.77
C SER A 97 -5.66 -11.56 -23.26
N VAL A 98 -6.89 -11.69 -23.76
CA VAL A 98 -7.22 -11.43 -25.18
C VAL A 98 -6.91 -9.98 -25.55
N VAL A 99 -7.35 -9.01 -24.75
CA VAL A 99 -7.09 -7.59 -25.02
C VAL A 99 -5.59 -7.29 -24.97
N ALA A 100 -4.89 -7.80 -23.96
CA ALA A 100 -3.44 -7.66 -23.85
C ALA A 100 -2.71 -8.26 -25.06
N SER A 101 -3.12 -9.45 -25.53
CA SER A 101 -2.56 -10.09 -26.72
C SER A 101 -2.79 -9.28 -28.00
N VAL A 102 -3.98 -8.72 -28.21
CA VAL A 102 -4.27 -7.86 -29.37
C VAL A 102 -3.38 -6.61 -29.36
N LEU A 103 -3.24 -5.96 -28.20
CA LEU A 103 -2.37 -4.79 -28.05
C LEU A 103 -0.89 -5.16 -28.25
N LEU A 104 -0.45 -6.32 -27.77
CA LEU A 104 0.90 -6.84 -27.99
C LEU A 104 1.16 -7.10 -29.47
N LEU A 105 0.24 -7.75 -30.17
CA LEU A 105 0.37 -8.01 -31.62
C LEU A 105 0.44 -6.71 -32.41
N ARG A 106 -0.40 -5.72 -32.07
CA ARG A 106 -0.33 -4.38 -32.66
C ARG A 106 1.04 -3.74 -32.44
N PHE A 107 1.58 -3.84 -31.22
CA PHE A 107 2.92 -3.32 -30.89
C PHE A 107 4.03 -4.02 -31.69
N LEU A 108 4.00 -5.36 -31.76
CA LEU A 108 4.96 -6.14 -32.53
C LEU A 108 4.88 -5.81 -34.03
N TRP A 109 3.68 -5.61 -34.57
CA TRP A 109 3.49 -5.17 -35.95
C TRP A 109 4.12 -3.80 -36.22
N GLN A 110 3.98 -2.85 -35.29
CA GLN A 110 4.63 -1.53 -35.40
C GLN A 110 6.15 -1.64 -35.40
N LEU A 111 6.72 -2.49 -34.54
CA LEU A 111 8.16 -2.75 -34.54
C LEU A 111 8.62 -3.41 -35.85
N ALA A 112 7.88 -4.41 -36.33
CA ALA A 112 8.17 -5.07 -37.60
C ALA A 112 8.11 -4.08 -38.77
N SER A 113 7.16 -3.15 -38.76
CA SER A 113 7.03 -2.09 -39.78
C SER A 113 8.28 -1.21 -39.85
N ILE A 114 8.87 -0.84 -38.70
CA ILE A 114 10.10 -0.03 -38.67
C ILE A 114 11.29 -0.84 -39.21
N ILE A 115 11.39 -2.12 -38.86
CA ILE A 115 12.46 -3.01 -39.35
C ILE A 115 12.33 -3.23 -40.87
N LEU A 116 11.11 -3.42 -41.36
CA LEU A 116 10.85 -3.56 -42.80
C LEU A 116 11.19 -2.27 -43.55
N LEU A 117 10.84 -1.11 -43.00
CA LEU A 117 11.21 0.18 -43.56
C LEU A 117 12.74 0.33 -43.66
N LYS A 118 13.46 0.06 -42.56
CA LYS A 118 14.93 0.06 -42.53
C LYS A 118 15.53 -0.81 -43.64
N ASN A 119 15.03 -2.04 -43.80
CA ASN A 119 15.57 -2.98 -44.78
C ASN A 119 15.29 -2.59 -46.24
N ASN A 120 14.26 -1.78 -46.48
CA ASN A 120 13.86 -1.32 -47.81
C ASN A 120 14.36 0.09 -48.14
N SER A 121 14.83 0.86 -47.16
CA SER A 121 15.33 2.22 -47.33
C SER A 121 16.75 2.24 -47.89
N GLN A 122 17.04 3.21 -48.75
CA GLN A 122 18.40 3.53 -49.18
C GLN A 122 19.15 4.25 -48.07
N THR A 123 20.45 4.00 -47.93
CA THR A 123 21.31 4.66 -46.93
C THR A 123 22.11 5.81 -47.54
N SER A 124 22.35 6.84 -46.74
CA SER A 124 23.21 7.98 -47.07
C SER A 124 24.00 8.41 -45.83
N TYR A 125 25.04 9.21 -46.00
CA TYR A 125 25.79 9.83 -44.90
C TYR A 125 25.50 11.33 -44.86
N ILE A 126 24.90 11.79 -43.75
CA ILE A 126 24.62 13.20 -43.48
C ILE A 126 25.22 13.53 -42.11
N CYS A 127 26.02 14.60 -42.03
CA CYS A 127 26.67 15.05 -40.78
C CYS A 127 27.45 13.93 -40.06
N ASP A 128 28.24 13.14 -40.81
CA ASP A 128 29.01 11.99 -40.31
C ASP A 128 28.18 10.86 -39.66
N ALA A 129 26.87 10.85 -39.87
CA ALA A 129 25.96 9.79 -39.42
C ALA A 129 25.31 9.06 -40.61
N GLU A 130 25.12 7.75 -40.46
CA GLU A 130 24.35 6.95 -41.41
C GLU A 130 22.85 7.26 -41.25
N VAL A 131 22.20 7.65 -42.33
CA VAL A 131 20.78 7.97 -42.38
C VAL A 131 20.06 7.13 -43.43
N TYR A 132 18.81 6.80 -43.14
CA TYR A 132 17.89 6.06 -44.00
C TYR A 132 16.97 7.05 -44.71
N LEU A 133 17.02 7.07 -46.04
CA LEU A 133 16.26 8.00 -46.86
C LEU A 133 14.79 7.60 -46.93
N LEU A 134 13.91 8.54 -46.59
CA LEU A 134 12.46 8.39 -46.72
C LEU A 134 12.00 8.90 -48.10
N THR A 135 11.19 8.10 -48.80
CA THR A 135 10.60 8.48 -50.10
C THR A 135 9.29 9.25 -49.96
N ASP A 136 8.65 9.19 -48.80
CA ASP A 136 7.32 9.75 -48.54
C ASP A 136 7.38 11.11 -47.82
N ASP A 137 6.23 11.81 -47.78
CA ASP A 137 6.05 13.12 -47.12
C ASP A 137 6.03 13.05 -45.58
N GLU A 138 6.63 12.00 -45.00
CA GLU A 138 6.72 11.79 -43.56
C GLU A 138 7.79 12.67 -42.92
N GLY A 139 7.61 13.02 -41.64
CA GLY A 139 8.59 13.81 -40.89
C GLY A 139 9.79 12.96 -40.47
N PRO A 140 10.93 13.60 -40.13
CA PRO A 140 12.10 12.89 -39.62
C PRO A 140 11.77 12.18 -38.30
N PHE A 141 12.38 11.02 -38.09
CA PHE A 141 12.31 10.28 -36.83
C PHE A 141 13.51 9.35 -36.66
N SER A 142 13.75 8.93 -35.42
CA SER A 142 14.82 8.01 -35.06
C SER A 142 14.34 6.82 -34.25
N PHE A 143 15.02 5.69 -34.40
CA PHE A 143 14.74 4.46 -33.67
C PHE A 143 16.02 3.65 -33.43
N PHE A 144 16.39 3.47 -32.16
CA PHE A 144 17.71 2.99 -31.72
C PHE A 144 18.82 3.81 -32.36
N ASP A 145 19.66 3.20 -33.20
CA ASP A 145 20.75 3.87 -33.90
C ASP A 145 20.37 4.24 -35.34
N TRP A 146 19.09 4.11 -35.71
CA TRP A 146 18.61 4.38 -37.07
C TRP A 146 17.96 5.76 -37.14
N ILE A 147 18.44 6.60 -38.04
CA ILE A 147 17.89 7.93 -38.30
C ILE A 147 17.21 7.92 -39.67
N PHE A 148 15.94 8.31 -39.73
CA PHE A 148 15.15 8.38 -40.95
C PHE A 148 14.88 9.85 -41.30
N ILE A 149 15.25 10.26 -42.51
CA ILE A 149 15.11 11.66 -42.96
C ILE A 149 14.79 11.73 -44.46
N ASN A 150 14.00 12.73 -44.85
CA ASN A 150 13.82 13.10 -46.25
C ASN A 150 14.61 14.39 -46.54
N PRO A 151 15.80 14.31 -47.16
CA PRO A 151 16.66 15.48 -47.37
C PRO A 151 16.09 16.47 -48.38
N GLU A 152 15.18 16.07 -49.27
CA GLU A 152 14.62 16.96 -50.31
C GLU A 152 13.67 18.03 -49.73
N ARG A 153 13.23 17.86 -48.48
CA ARG A 153 12.24 18.73 -47.83
C ARG A 153 12.84 19.84 -46.97
N HIS A 154 14.14 19.79 -46.68
CA HIS A 154 14.77 20.61 -45.65
C HIS A 154 15.94 21.42 -46.21
N LYS A 155 16.09 22.66 -45.74
CA LYS A 155 17.25 23.50 -46.06
C LYS A 155 18.44 23.11 -45.19
N GLY A 156 19.67 23.45 -45.61
CA GLY A 156 20.90 23.03 -44.94
C GLY A 156 20.91 23.21 -43.41
N ASP A 157 20.59 24.42 -42.92
CA ASP A 157 20.56 24.70 -41.48
C ASP A 157 19.44 23.94 -40.74
N GLU A 158 18.29 23.70 -41.39
CA GLU A 158 17.19 22.89 -40.84
C GLU A 158 17.60 21.41 -40.71
N ILE A 159 18.34 20.89 -41.70
CA ILE A 159 18.86 19.51 -41.67
C ILE A 159 19.80 19.33 -40.49
N GLU A 160 20.69 20.29 -40.23
CA GLU A 160 21.63 20.19 -39.11
C GLU A 160 20.90 20.18 -37.76
N GLU A 161 19.88 21.04 -37.58
CA GLU A 161 19.05 21.05 -36.36
C GLU A 161 18.29 19.73 -36.16
N ILE A 162 17.68 19.21 -37.24
CA ILE A 162 16.97 17.91 -37.23
C ILE A 162 17.95 16.79 -36.90
N MET A 163 19.12 16.77 -37.53
CA MET A 163 20.13 15.73 -37.29
C MET A 163 20.63 15.75 -35.85
N MET A 164 20.90 16.92 -35.28
CA MET A 164 21.30 17.05 -33.87
C MET A 164 20.19 16.58 -32.92
N HIS A 165 18.93 16.84 -33.26
CA HIS A 165 17.77 16.36 -32.51
C HIS A 165 17.67 14.82 -32.56
N GLU A 166 17.62 14.24 -33.75
CA GLU A 166 17.48 12.79 -33.95
C GLU A 166 18.68 12.01 -33.43
N LEU A 167 19.89 12.54 -33.59
CA LEU A 167 21.10 11.92 -33.02
C LEU A 167 21.04 11.87 -31.49
N THR A 168 20.45 12.88 -30.84
CA THR A 168 20.28 12.88 -29.38
C THR A 168 19.39 11.71 -28.93
N HIS A 169 18.33 11.38 -29.69
CA HIS A 169 17.49 10.22 -29.40
C HIS A 169 18.25 8.90 -29.49
N CYS A 170 19.14 8.79 -30.48
CA CYS A 170 19.98 7.61 -30.66
C CYS A 170 21.00 7.48 -29.52
N GLN A 171 21.80 8.52 -29.28
CA GLN A 171 22.86 8.53 -28.27
C GLN A 171 22.33 8.28 -26.85
N GLN A 172 21.14 8.79 -26.52
CA GLN A 172 20.53 8.60 -25.21
C GLN A 172 19.60 7.38 -25.12
N LEU A 173 19.53 6.56 -26.19
CA LEU A 173 18.74 5.35 -26.30
C LEU A 173 17.25 5.55 -25.95
N HIS A 174 16.67 6.66 -26.41
CA HIS A 174 15.28 7.06 -26.11
C HIS A 174 14.24 6.02 -26.58
N SER A 175 14.57 5.20 -27.58
CA SER A 175 13.71 4.12 -28.04
C SER A 175 13.47 3.05 -26.96
N ILE A 176 14.43 2.82 -26.06
CA ILE A 176 14.26 1.88 -24.94
C ILE A 176 13.17 2.37 -23.98
N ASP A 177 13.17 3.66 -23.62
CA ASP A 177 12.14 4.25 -22.76
C ASP A 177 10.75 4.14 -23.39
N ILE A 178 10.65 4.37 -24.71
CA ILE A 178 9.40 4.27 -25.46
C ILE A 178 8.89 2.83 -25.50
N ILE A 179 9.76 1.87 -25.84
CA ILE A 179 9.43 0.43 -25.86
C ILE A 179 8.97 -0.03 -24.48
N PHE A 180 9.71 0.34 -23.44
CA PHE A 180 9.37 -0.02 -22.07
C PHE A 180 8.01 0.55 -21.65
N ALA A 181 7.75 1.84 -21.92
CA ALA A 181 6.46 2.46 -21.62
C ALA A 181 5.30 1.86 -22.44
N GLU A 182 5.53 1.48 -23.70
CA GLU A 182 4.54 0.83 -24.55
C GLU A 182 4.21 -0.58 -24.05
N LEU A 183 5.22 -1.39 -23.72
CA LEU A 183 5.04 -2.72 -23.16
C LEU A 183 4.29 -2.66 -21.82
N PHE A 184 4.62 -1.67 -20.98
CA PHE A 184 3.91 -1.45 -19.73
C PHE A 184 2.44 -1.04 -19.98
N CYS A 185 2.15 -0.20 -20.98
CA CYS A 185 0.79 0.08 -21.44
C CYS A 185 0.05 -1.20 -21.90
N VAL A 186 0.71 -2.12 -22.59
CA VAL A 186 0.09 -3.38 -23.05
C VAL A 186 -0.34 -4.22 -21.86
N VAL A 187 0.52 -4.37 -20.86
CA VAL A 187 0.22 -5.16 -19.66
C VAL A 187 -0.87 -4.46 -18.83
N PHE A 188 -0.77 -3.16 -18.60
CA PHE A 188 -1.68 -2.41 -17.73
C PHE A 188 -2.67 -1.54 -18.53
N TRP A 189 -3.18 -2.07 -19.64
CA TRP A 189 -3.94 -1.32 -20.64
C TRP A 189 -5.18 -0.62 -20.11
N PHE A 190 -5.82 -1.18 -19.09
CA PHE A 190 -7.02 -0.62 -18.47
C PHE A 190 -6.72 0.59 -17.58
N ASN A 191 -5.46 0.81 -17.18
CA ASN A 191 -5.09 1.88 -16.27
C ASN A 191 -4.78 3.19 -17.03
N PRO A 192 -5.59 4.26 -16.87
CA PRO A 192 -5.38 5.53 -17.58
C PRO A 192 -4.08 6.24 -17.19
N PHE A 193 -3.58 6.05 -15.96
CA PHE A 193 -2.35 6.70 -15.48
C PHE A 193 -1.11 6.18 -16.18
N VAL A 194 -1.15 4.93 -16.67
CA VAL A 194 -0.07 4.37 -17.47
C VAL A 194 0.05 5.08 -18.82
N TRP A 195 -1.09 5.35 -19.47
CA TRP A 195 -1.12 6.13 -20.71
C TRP A 195 -0.69 7.58 -20.49
N LEU A 196 -1.09 8.19 -19.37
CA LEU A 196 -0.65 9.54 -18.99
C LEU A 196 0.86 9.59 -18.72
N LEU A 197 1.40 8.57 -18.03
CA LEU A 197 2.81 8.47 -17.70
C LEU A 197 3.65 8.29 -18.97
N LYS A 198 3.23 7.39 -19.88
CA LYS A 198 3.83 7.23 -21.22
C LYS A 198 3.88 8.56 -21.98
N ARG A 199 2.82 9.36 -21.93
CA ARG A 199 2.79 10.69 -22.57
C ARG A 199 3.83 11.65 -21.95
N GLU A 200 4.00 11.63 -20.63
CA GLU A 200 5.01 12.46 -19.96
C GLU A 200 6.44 11.96 -20.20
N VAL A 201 6.67 10.65 -20.34
CA VAL A 201 7.95 10.07 -20.80
C VAL A 201 8.31 10.64 -22.17
N ARG A 202 7.44 10.46 -23.18
CA ARG A 202 7.70 10.98 -24.53
C ARG A 202 8.03 12.46 -24.52
N LEU A 203 7.20 13.27 -23.85
CA LEU A 203 7.41 14.71 -23.74
C LEU A 203 8.75 15.09 -23.08
N ASN A 204 9.21 14.32 -22.08
CA ASN A 204 10.50 14.57 -21.44
C ASN A 204 11.69 14.20 -22.34
N LEU A 205 11.54 13.17 -23.20
CA LEU A 205 12.56 12.80 -24.18
C LEU A 205 12.69 13.89 -25.26
N GLU A 206 11.57 14.45 -25.72
CA GLU A 206 11.57 15.61 -26.62
C GLU A 206 12.29 16.80 -25.98
N TYR A 207 12.08 17.07 -24.69
CA TYR A 207 12.78 18.16 -24.00
C TYR A 207 14.29 17.93 -23.90
N LEU A 208 14.74 16.68 -23.74
CA LEU A 208 16.16 16.34 -23.75
C LEU A 208 16.79 16.61 -25.13
N ALA A 209 16.11 16.20 -26.20
CA ALA A 209 16.56 16.44 -27.57
C ALA A 209 16.56 17.94 -27.91
N ASP A 210 15.48 18.67 -27.59
CA ASP A 210 15.38 20.12 -27.75
C ASP A 210 16.49 20.86 -26.99
N ASN A 211 16.75 20.46 -25.74
CA ASN A 211 17.80 21.07 -24.93
C ASN A 211 19.21 20.80 -25.50
N SER A 212 19.41 19.64 -26.13
CA SER A 212 20.68 19.29 -26.79
C SER A 212 20.96 20.23 -27.98
N VAL A 213 19.96 20.49 -28.81
CA VAL A 213 20.07 21.44 -29.94
C VAL A 213 20.41 22.85 -29.43
N LEU A 214 19.69 23.34 -28.43
CA LEU A 214 19.93 24.67 -27.85
C LEU A 214 21.30 24.79 -27.16
N ALA A 215 21.77 23.72 -26.51
CA ALA A 215 23.09 23.70 -25.86
C ALA A 215 24.26 23.76 -26.85
N ASN A 216 24.04 23.37 -28.12
CA ASN A 216 25.02 23.48 -29.20
C ASN A 216 25.03 24.88 -29.87
N GLY A 217 24.35 25.87 -29.28
CA GLY A 217 24.45 27.28 -29.69
C GLY A 217 23.54 27.69 -30.85
N LYS A 218 22.57 26.86 -31.24
CA LYS A 218 21.55 27.22 -32.24
C LYS A 218 20.57 28.27 -31.70
N ASP A 219 20.08 29.15 -32.58
CA ASP A 219 19.15 30.20 -32.16
C ASP A 219 17.81 29.61 -31.72
N ASN A 220 17.37 30.00 -30.52
CA ASN A 220 16.18 29.43 -29.91
C ASN A 220 14.89 29.80 -30.68
N LYS A 221 14.83 30.99 -31.28
CA LYS A 221 13.63 31.46 -31.98
C LYS A 221 13.53 30.80 -33.35
N GLU A 222 14.64 30.73 -34.08
CA GLU A 222 14.75 30.06 -35.37
C GLU A 222 14.36 28.58 -35.28
N TYR A 223 14.95 27.84 -34.34
CA TYR A 223 14.63 26.43 -34.08
C TYR A 223 13.13 26.22 -33.75
N GLN A 224 12.52 27.10 -32.95
CA GLN A 224 11.09 27.02 -32.64
C GLN A 224 10.20 27.19 -33.89
N TYR A 225 10.58 28.06 -34.83
CA TYR A 225 9.86 28.24 -36.08
C TYR A 225 10.02 27.05 -37.02
N HIS A 226 11.22 26.49 -37.14
CA HIS A 226 11.45 25.26 -37.90
C HIS A 226 10.58 24.12 -37.35
N LEU A 227 10.58 23.91 -36.04
CA LEU A 227 9.78 22.89 -35.39
C LEU A 227 8.26 23.06 -35.60
N LEU A 228 7.77 24.31 -35.57
CA LEU A 228 6.38 24.62 -35.87
C LEU A 228 6.04 24.33 -37.34
N GLY A 229 6.96 24.68 -38.25
CA GLY A 229 6.85 24.42 -39.69
C GLY A 229 6.76 22.93 -40.02
N LEU A 230 7.50 22.08 -39.31
CA LEU A 230 7.45 20.62 -39.43
C LEU A 230 6.10 20.03 -38.98
N THR A 231 5.47 20.64 -37.98
CA THR A 231 4.24 20.09 -37.34
C THR A 231 2.95 20.50 -38.06
N TYR A 232 2.91 21.69 -38.68
CA TYR A 232 1.66 22.30 -39.19
C TYR A 232 1.13 21.68 -40.50
N ARG A 233 1.91 20.84 -41.20
CA ARG A 233 1.57 20.38 -42.57
C ARG A 233 0.73 19.09 -42.69
N LYS A 234 0.33 18.45 -41.58
CA LYS A 234 -0.61 17.30 -41.61
C LYS A 234 -2.06 17.75 -41.32
N ASN A 235 -2.84 18.20 -42.30
CA ASN A 235 -4.30 18.36 -42.14
C ASN A 235 -5.07 18.49 -43.48
N VAL A 236 -5.66 17.39 -43.98
CA VAL A 236 -6.70 17.43 -45.02
C VAL A 236 -7.78 16.37 -44.74
N ALA A 237 -8.66 16.63 -43.75
CA ALA A 237 -10.07 16.19 -43.62
C ALA A 237 -10.53 16.08 -42.14
N THR A 238 -11.79 16.26 -41.72
CA THR A 238 -12.78 17.39 -41.78
C THR A 238 -13.98 17.12 -40.83
N ILE A 239 -13.96 16.08 -39.98
CA ILE A 239 -14.96 15.83 -38.91
C ILE A 239 -14.27 15.48 -37.57
N SER A 240 -13.08 16.03 -37.30
CA SER A 240 -12.19 15.58 -36.22
C SER A 240 -11.81 16.70 -35.24
N ASN A 241 -11.71 16.33 -33.96
CA ASN A 241 -11.28 17.20 -32.86
C ASN A 241 -9.77 17.45 -32.98
N ASN A 242 -9.39 18.51 -33.68
CA ASN A 242 -8.01 18.79 -34.09
C ASN A 242 -7.19 19.45 -32.95
N PHE A 243 -6.83 18.65 -31.94
CA PHE A 243 -6.18 19.09 -30.70
C PHE A 243 -4.73 18.63 -30.53
N ASN A 244 -3.96 18.47 -31.63
CA ASN A 244 -2.55 18.07 -31.54
C ASN A 244 -1.55 19.23 -31.34
N VAL A 245 -2.01 20.44 -31.00
CA VAL A 245 -1.15 21.61 -30.69
C VAL A 245 -0.58 21.60 -29.26
N LEU A 246 -1.12 20.76 -28.38
CA LEU A 246 -0.73 20.73 -26.97
C LEU A 246 0.71 20.24 -26.73
N PRO A 247 1.25 19.23 -27.44
CA PRO A 247 2.64 18.80 -27.27
C PRO A 247 3.65 19.85 -27.72
N ILE A 248 3.47 20.44 -28.90
CA ILE A 248 4.38 21.47 -29.45
C ILE A 248 4.40 22.72 -28.56
N LYS A 249 3.22 23.18 -28.08
CA LYS A 249 3.13 24.29 -27.13
C LYS A 249 3.93 24.02 -25.86
N LYS A 250 3.96 22.78 -25.37
CA LYS A 250 4.72 22.42 -24.17
C LYS A 250 6.23 22.42 -24.42
N ARG A 251 6.68 21.93 -25.59
CA ARG A 251 8.09 22.01 -26.03
C ARG A 251 8.56 23.47 -26.09
N ILE A 252 7.87 24.32 -26.85
CA ILE A 252 8.16 25.76 -26.96
C ILE A 252 8.13 26.46 -25.59
N LYS A 253 7.15 26.14 -24.74
CA LYS A 253 7.06 26.70 -23.38
C LYS A 253 8.27 26.32 -22.51
N MET A 254 8.79 25.10 -22.64
CA MET A 254 9.93 24.64 -21.85
C MET A 254 11.26 25.17 -22.39
N MET A 255 11.43 25.32 -23.71
CA MET A 255 12.62 25.97 -24.32
C MET A 255 12.77 27.43 -23.86
N ASN A 256 11.67 28.16 -23.73
CA ASN A 256 11.68 29.56 -23.28
C ASN A 256 11.69 29.71 -21.75
N LYS A 257 11.74 28.61 -20.99
CA LYS A 257 11.69 28.65 -19.55
C LYS A 257 13.08 28.88 -18.97
N LYS A 258 13.18 29.80 -18.00
CA LYS A 258 14.42 29.99 -17.23
C LYS A 258 14.80 28.71 -16.50
N GLU A 259 16.09 28.40 -16.48
CA GLU A 259 16.62 27.23 -15.80
C GLU A 259 16.24 27.22 -14.32
N THR A 260 15.89 26.03 -13.84
CA THR A 260 15.55 25.78 -12.45
C THR A 260 16.82 25.80 -11.61
N LYS A 261 16.80 26.49 -10.45
CA LYS A 261 17.99 26.57 -9.58
C LYS A 261 18.43 25.19 -9.11
N GLY A 262 19.75 24.93 -9.12
CA GLY A 262 20.34 23.63 -8.75
C GLY A 262 19.92 23.09 -7.37
N ILE A 263 19.67 23.97 -6.40
CA ILE A 263 19.21 23.59 -5.05
C ILE A 263 17.86 22.84 -5.06
N LEU A 264 17.02 23.07 -6.08
CA LEU A 264 15.75 22.35 -6.23
C LEU A 264 15.95 20.88 -6.61
N LYS A 265 17.15 20.42 -7.00
CA LYS A 265 17.43 18.98 -7.17
C LYS A 265 17.19 18.19 -5.88
N ALA A 266 17.39 18.80 -4.71
CA ALA A 266 17.09 18.16 -3.42
C ALA A 266 15.60 17.78 -3.28
N LYS A 267 14.69 18.44 -4.01
CA LYS A 267 13.26 18.09 -4.06
C LYS A 267 13.01 16.66 -4.53
N TYR A 268 13.89 16.10 -5.36
CA TYR A 268 13.76 14.72 -5.85
C TYR A 268 13.93 13.70 -4.72
N ALA A 269 14.62 14.06 -3.63
CA ALA A 269 14.70 13.22 -2.43
C ALA A 269 13.34 13.04 -1.73
N LEU A 270 12.36 13.94 -1.96
CA LEU A 270 11.00 13.78 -1.43
C LEU A 270 10.25 12.58 -2.02
N TYR A 271 10.79 11.97 -3.07
CA TYR A 271 10.28 10.71 -3.60
C TYR A 271 10.54 9.54 -2.64
N ILE A 272 11.66 9.54 -1.91
CA ILE A 272 12.03 8.48 -0.96
C ILE A 272 10.96 8.28 0.13
N PRO A 273 10.52 9.31 0.89
CA PRO A 273 9.49 9.13 1.90
C PRO A 273 8.14 8.73 1.30
N LEU A 274 7.81 9.16 0.07
CA LEU A 274 6.60 8.71 -0.63
C LEU A 274 6.64 7.21 -0.92
N VAL A 275 7.76 6.70 -1.44
CA VAL A 275 7.94 5.27 -1.69
C VAL A 275 7.91 4.48 -0.38
N ALA A 276 8.56 4.97 0.67
CA ALA A 276 8.53 4.34 1.99
C ALA A 276 7.10 4.25 2.55
N MET A 277 6.31 5.32 2.41
CA MET A 277 4.89 5.35 2.80
C MET A 277 4.08 4.32 1.99
N LEU A 278 4.27 4.25 0.67
CA LEU A 278 3.59 3.27 -0.17
C LEU A 278 3.94 1.82 0.22
N LEU A 279 5.20 1.56 0.57
CA LEU A 279 5.63 0.23 1.04
C LEU A 279 4.99 -0.15 2.38
N ALA A 280 4.93 0.79 3.32
CA ALA A 280 4.29 0.58 4.61
C ALA A 280 2.79 0.24 4.44
N VAL A 281 2.07 1.04 3.65
CA VAL A 281 0.64 0.82 3.36
C VAL A 281 0.42 -0.48 2.59
N SER A 282 1.25 -0.81 1.61
CA SER A 282 1.15 -2.06 0.84
C SER A 282 1.27 -3.32 1.71
N ASN A 283 2.05 -3.24 2.79
CA ASN A 283 2.35 -4.36 3.70
C ASN A 283 1.47 -4.40 4.97
N ILE A 284 0.62 -3.39 5.20
CA ILE A 284 -0.19 -3.29 6.43
C ILE A 284 -1.08 -4.51 6.67
N GLU A 285 -1.66 -5.06 5.61
CA GLU A 285 -2.53 -6.24 5.67
C GLU A 285 -1.73 -7.51 6.03
N THR A 286 -0.53 -7.66 5.48
CA THR A 286 0.38 -8.77 5.80
C THR A 286 0.80 -8.71 7.26
N ILE A 287 1.10 -7.51 7.77
CA ILE A 287 1.44 -7.29 9.17
C ILE A 287 0.25 -7.60 10.07
N ALA A 288 -0.95 -7.11 9.73
CA ALA A 288 -2.17 -7.39 10.47
C ALA A 288 -2.40 -8.91 10.60
N ARG A 289 -2.31 -9.66 9.49
CA ARG A 289 -2.43 -11.12 9.50
C ARG A 289 -1.33 -11.81 10.33
N ASN A 290 -0.09 -11.33 10.25
CA ASN A 290 1.02 -11.88 11.02
C ASN A 290 0.85 -11.63 12.51
N VAL A 291 0.42 -10.42 12.92
CA VAL A 291 0.14 -10.12 14.32
C VAL A 291 -1.04 -10.95 14.83
N THR A 292 -2.13 -11.11 14.06
CA THR A 292 -3.23 -12.01 14.45
C THR A 292 -2.77 -13.46 14.60
N LYS A 293 -1.95 -13.98 13.67
CA LYS A 293 -1.36 -15.32 13.77
C LYS A 293 -0.44 -15.45 14.99
N ILE A 294 0.37 -14.44 15.27
CA ILE A 294 1.26 -14.40 16.43
C ILE A 294 0.40 -14.38 17.71
N THR A 295 -0.57 -13.50 17.86
CA THR A 295 -1.49 -13.46 19.01
C THR A 295 -2.26 -14.77 19.17
N ALA A 296 -2.76 -15.37 18.09
CA ALA A 296 -3.41 -16.69 18.13
C ALA A 296 -2.44 -17.81 18.52
N SER A 297 -1.20 -17.78 18.02
CA SER A 297 -0.15 -18.74 18.38
C SER A 297 0.35 -18.56 19.82
N VAL A 298 0.38 -17.33 20.34
CA VAL A 298 0.68 -17.00 21.73
C VAL A 298 -0.45 -17.44 22.66
N GLU A 299 -1.72 -17.35 22.22
CA GLU A 299 -2.86 -17.97 22.91
C GLU A 299 -2.77 -19.50 22.91
N LEU A 300 -2.36 -20.11 21.79
CA LEU A 300 -2.17 -21.57 21.67
C LEU A 300 -0.92 -22.08 22.44
N GLN A 301 0.13 -21.26 22.56
CA GLN A 301 1.35 -21.57 23.31
C GLN A 301 1.31 -21.14 24.78
N LYS A 302 0.19 -20.58 25.25
CA LYS A 302 -0.12 -20.49 26.68
C LYS A 302 -0.40 -21.90 27.21
N LYS A 303 0.67 -22.68 27.33
CA LYS A 303 0.71 -24.04 27.88
C LYS A 303 -0.05 -24.02 29.22
N PRO A 304 -0.99 -24.95 29.46
CA PRO A 304 -1.69 -25.01 30.74
C PRO A 304 -0.67 -25.36 31.82
N THR A 305 -0.29 -24.37 32.63
CA THR A 305 0.49 -24.59 33.83
C THR A 305 -0.36 -25.42 34.80
N LYS A 306 0.02 -26.70 34.93
CA LYS A 306 -0.40 -27.71 35.92
C LYS A 306 -1.91 -27.80 36.19
N GLU A 307 -2.52 -28.84 35.62
CA GLU A 307 -3.71 -29.55 36.13
C GLU A 307 -4.68 -28.65 36.91
N SER A 308 -5.25 -27.65 36.25
CA SER A 308 -6.37 -26.92 36.82
C SER A 308 -7.63 -27.73 36.55
N GLU A 309 -8.10 -28.40 37.59
CA GLU A 309 -9.48 -28.87 37.74
C GLU A 309 -10.42 -27.86 37.05
N ARG A 310 -11.14 -28.28 35.99
CA ARG A 310 -12.02 -27.39 35.21
C ARG A 310 -12.92 -26.62 36.17
N VAL A 311 -12.69 -25.32 36.31
CA VAL A 311 -13.47 -24.48 37.22
C VAL A 311 -14.71 -23.99 36.48
N PHE A 312 -15.88 -24.44 36.93
CA PHE A 312 -17.16 -24.08 36.33
C PHE A 312 -17.67 -22.77 36.93
N THR A 313 -18.22 -21.89 36.08
CA THR A 313 -18.92 -20.66 36.53
C THR A 313 -20.38 -20.94 36.86
N VAL A 314 -20.98 -21.95 36.20
CA VAL A 314 -22.35 -22.41 36.42
C VAL A 314 -22.31 -23.92 36.53
N THR A 315 -22.96 -24.46 37.57
CA THR A 315 -23.08 -25.89 37.83
C THR A 315 -24.55 -26.24 37.99
N GLU A 316 -24.94 -27.50 37.73
CA GLU A 316 -26.32 -27.96 37.93
C GLU A 316 -26.75 -27.82 39.39
N VAL A 317 -25.83 -28.13 40.33
CA VAL A 317 -26.01 -27.87 41.76
C VAL A 317 -24.91 -26.94 42.23
N MET A 318 -25.28 -25.71 42.61
CA MET A 318 -24.34 -24.72 43.14
C MET A 318 -23.72 -25.16 44.47
N PRO A 319 -22.47 -24.76 44.75
CA PRO A 319 -21.84 -25.04 46.03
C PRO A 319 -22.58 -24.35 47.18
N THR A 320 -22.69 -25.04 48.32
CA THR A 320 -23.41 -24.54 49.50
C THR A 320 -22.49 -24.53 50.73
N PHE A 321 -22.62 -23.52 51.58
CA PHE A 321 -21.90 -23.46 52.85
C PHE A 321 -22.45 -24.51 53.81
N LYS A 322 -21.57 -25.16 54.58
CA LYS A 322 -22.00 -26.12 55.61
C LYS A 322 -22.53 -25.37 56.82
N GLY A 323 -23.86 -25.27 56.93
CA GLY A 323 -24.54 -24.52 57.99
C GLY A 323 -24.97 -23.12 57.53
N ASN A 324 -25.07 -22.17 58.46
CA ASN A 324 -25.52 -20.82 58.17
C ASN A 324 -24.35 -19.87 57.87
N LEU A 325 -24.17 -19.53 56.60
CA LEU A 325 -23.11 -18.63 56.12
C LEU A 325 -23.17 -17.25 56.77
N TYR A 326 -24.37 -16.69 56.95
CA TYR A 326 -24.53 -15.35 57.53
C TYR A 326 -24.17 -15.33 59.01
N GLN A 327 -24.52 -16.39 59.75
CA GLN A 327 -24.10 -16.55 61.14
C GLN A 327 -22.58 -16.66 61.25
N TRP A 328 -21.96 -17.52 60.45
CA TRP A 328 -20.50 -17.67 60.44
C TRP A 328 -19.77 -16.35 60.11
N LEU A 329 -20.28 -15.61 59.13
CA LEU A 329 -19.76 -14.28 58.81
C LEU A 329 -19.93 -13.32 60.01
N SER A 330 -21.08 -13.31 60.68
CA SER A 330 -21.29 -12.43 61.84
C SER A 330 -20.32 -12.70 63.00
N GLU A 331 -19.96 -13.97 63.22
CA GLU A 331 -19.05 -14.39 64.31
C GLU A 331 -17.56 -14.15 63.96
N ASN A 332 -17.21 -14.17 62.66
CA ASN A 332 -15.81 -14.14 62.21
C ASN A 332 -15.39 -12.82 61.53
N LEU A 333 -16.34 -12.00 61.10
CA LEU A 333 -16.10 -10.71 60.47
C LEU A 333 -15.77 -9.65 61.52
N ARG A 334 -14.65 -8.94 61.32
CA ARG A 334 -14.18 -7.90 62.22
C ARG A 334 -14.18 -6.56 61.51
N TYR A 335 -14.97 -5.61 61.97
CA TYR A 335 -14.98 -4.28 61.38
C TYR A 335 -13.63 -3.57 61.62
N PRO A 336 -12.88 -3.17 60.58
CA PRO A 336 -11.62 -2.44 60.75
C PRO A 336 -11.85 -1.09 61.47
N LYS A 337 -11.05 -0.78 62.49
CA LYS A 337 -11.24 0.43 63.33
C LYS A 337 -11.17 1.73 62.53
N ASP A 338 -10.32 1.77 61.51
CA ASP A 338 -10.16 2.90 60.59
C ASP A 338 -11.36 3.05 59.63
N ALA A 339 -11.96 1.94 59.19
CA ALA A 339 -13.21 1.98 58.44
C ALA A 339 -14.38 2.48 59.30
N VAL A 340 -14.40 2.15 60.61
CA VAL A 340 -15.38 2.68 61.57
C VAL A 340 -15.22 4.20 61.74
N SER A 341 -14.01 4.71 61.96
CA SER A 341 -13.78 6.15 62.15
C SER A 341 -14.13 6.98 60.90
N ARG A 342 -13.93 6.40 59.72
CA ARG A 342 -14.31 7.01 58.43
C ARG A 342 -15.77 6.77 58.02
N LYS A 343 -16.57 6.09 58.87
CA LYS A 343 -17.98 5.73 58.59
C LYS A 343 -18.18 4.99 57.25
N GLU A 344 -17.17 4.23 56.82
CA GLU A 344 -17.22 3.48 55.55
C GLU A 344 -18.15 2.30 55.68
N GLN A 345 -19.14 2.16 54.79
CA GLN A 345 -20.10 1.06 54.76
C GLN A 345 -20.30 0.57 53.31
N GLY A 346 -20.75 -0.66 53.12
CA GLY A 346 -21.04 -1.17 51.79
C GLY A 346 -20.95 -2.68 51.65
N ARG A 347 -20.95 -3.16 50.41
CA ARG A 347 -20.79 -4.58 50.07
C ARG A 347 -19.51 -4.77 49.27
N VAL A 348 -18.55 -5.47 49.87
CA VAL A 348 -17.35 -5.92 49.17
C VAL A 348 -17.69 -7.24 48.49
N MET A 349 -17.49 -7.32 47.18
CA MET A 349 -17.75 -8.55 46.43
C MET A 349 -16.44 -9.34 46.32
N VAL A 350 -16.40 -10.51 46.95
CA VAL A 350 -15.24 -11.40 46.91
C VAL A 350 -15.57 -12.59 46.02
N ARG A 351 -14.73 -12.85 45.02
CA ARG A 351 -14.84 -14.02 44.16
C ARG A 351 -13.76 -15.02 44.55
N PHE A 352 -14.09 -16.30 44.60
CA PHE A 352 -13.16 -17.37 44.94
C PHE A 352 -13.57 -18.67 44.27
N ILE A 353 -12.71 -19.67 44.35
CA ILE A 353 -12.95 -21.01 43.81
C ILE A 353 -13.17 -21.97 44.96
N ILE A 354 -14.27 -22.72 44.88
CA ILE A 354 -14.54 -23.85 45.76
C ILE A 354 -14.11 -25.11 45.00
N THR A 355 -13.08 -25.80 45.48
CA THR A 355 -12.54 -27.01 44.82
C THR A 355 -13.53 -28.18 44.89
N ALA A 356 -13.30 -29.27 44.16
CA ALA A 356 -14.15 -30.47 44.29
C ALA A 356 -14.11 -31.11 45.70
N LYS A 357 -13.14 -30.72 46.54
CA LYS A 357 -13.04 -31.09 47.96
C LYS A 357 -13.78 -30.13 48.91
N GLY A 358 -14.27 -29.00 48.38
CA GLY A 358 -14.96 -27.96 49.15
C GLY A 358 -14.04 -26.87 49.72
N GLU A 359 -12.75 -26.88 49.39
CA GLU A 359 -11.79 -25.90 49.91
C GLU A 359 -11.91 -24.57 49.16
N VAL A 360 -11.78 -23.46 49.87
CA VAL A 360 -11.78 -22.11 49.29
C VAL A 360 -10.36 -21.74 48.88
N ILE A 361 -10.14 -21.45 47.60
CA ILE A 361 -8.84 -21.01 47.07
C ILE A 361 -8.99 -19.75 46.22
N LYS A 362 -7.87 -19.01 46.08
CA LYS A 362 -7.73 -17.82 45.22
C LYS A 362 -8.84 -16.77 45.42
N PRO A 363 -9.06 -16.24 46.63
CA PRO A 363 -9.99 -15.13 46.84
C PRO A 363 -9.47 -13.85 46.18
N GLU A 364 -10.30 -13.20 45.37
CA GLU A 364 -10.03 -11.96 44.64
C GLU A 364 -11.18 -10.96 44.87
N ILE A 365 -10.84 -9.67 45.01
CA ILE A 365 -11.86 -8.61 45.08
C ILE A 365 -12.33 -8.28 43.67
N VAL A 366 -13.64 -8.35 43.45
CA VAL A 366 -14.27 -8.00 42.16
C VAL A 366 -15.09 -6.72 42.23
N ARG A 367 -15.44 -6.27 43.45
CA ARG A 367 -15.97 -4.93 43.71
C ARG A 367 -15.50 -4.47 45.08
N SER A 368 -14.73 -3.40 45.08
CA SER A 368 -14.14 -2.78 46.27
C SER A 368 -15.08 -1.75 46.89
N VAL A 369 -14.92 -1.51 48.19
CA VAL A 369 -15.50 -0.35 48.89
C VAL A 369 -14.38 0.53 49.46
N SER A 370 -13.45 -0.08 50.20
CA SER A 370 -12.24 0.58 50.67
C SER A 370 -11.13 -0.44 50.90
N PRO A 371 -9.84 -0.04 50.84
CA PRO A 371 -8.73 -0.98 51.04
C PRO A 371 -8.77 -1.72 52.39
N SER A 372 -9.34 -1.10 53.42
CA SER A 372 -9.42 -1.69 54.77
C SER A 372 -10.52 -2.74 54.86
N LEU A 373 -11.69 -2.46 54.26
CA LEU A 373 -12.79 -3.43 54.17
C LEU A 373 -12.43 -4.61 53.24
N ASP A 374 -11.71 -4.34 52.16
CA ASP A 374 -11.22 -5.37 51.23
C ASP A 374 -10.27 -6.36 51.90
N LYS A 375 -9.30 -5.86 52.68
CA LYS A 375 -8.37 -6.71 53.45
C LYS A 375 -9.11 -7.63 54.41
N GLU A 376 -10.11 -7.11 55.12
CA GLU A 376 -10.92 -7.91 56.03
C GLU A 376 -11.78 -8.93 55.28
N ALA A 377 -12.40 -8.53 54.16
CA ALA A 377 -13.19 -9.42 53.32
C ALA A 377 -12.37 -10.58 52.74
N LEU A 378 -11.14 -10.33 52.29
CA LEU A 378 -10.21 -11.38 51.85
C LEU A 378 -9.80 -12.29 53.01
N ARG A 379 -9.50 -11.73 54.19
CA ARG A 379 -9.10 -12.49 55.37
C ARG A 379 -10.21 -13.43 55.83
N VAL A 380 -11.44 -12.95 55.91
CA VAL A 380 -12.57 -13.75 56.39
C VAL A 380 -12.90 -14.85 55.37
N VAL A 381 -12.92 -14.56 54.07
CA VAL A 381 -13.18 -15.57 53.02
C VAL A 381 -12.08 -16.65 52.98
N SER A 382 -10.81 -16.27 53.16
CA SER A 382 -9.69 -17.23 53.20
C SER A 382 -9.73 -18.18 54.39
N LYS A 383 -10.48 -17.84 55.46
CA LYS A 383 -10.62 -18.65 56.68
C LYS A 383 -11.90 -19.49 56.71
N MET A 384 -12.69 -19.49 55.64
CA MET A 384 -13.92 -20.27 55.59
C MET A 384 -13.65 -21.77 55.72
N PRO A 385 -14.47 -22.50 56.47
CA PRO A 385 -14.42 -23.97 56.49
C PRO A 385 -14.80 -24.55 55.12
N ALA A 386 -14.53 -25.83 54.91
CA ALA A 386 -14.84 -26.50 53.65
C ALA A 386 -16.35 -26.52 53.34
N TRP A 387 -16.71 -26.09 52.13
CA TRP A 387 -18.08 -26.04 51.59
C TRP A 387 -18.52 -27.41 51.07
N ASN A 388 -19.82 -27.54 50.76
CA ASN A 388 -20.29 -28.57 49.86
C ASN A 388 -19.96 -28.12 48.42
N PRO A 389 -19.17 -28.90 47.66
CA PRO A 389 -18.74 -28.50 46.32
C PRO A 389 -19.90 -28.54 45.32
N GLY A 390 -19.77 -27.79 44.23
CA GLY A 390 -20.74 -27.81 43.14
C GLY A 390 -20.75 -29.19 42.45
N ARG A 391 -21.88 -29.55 41.84
CA ARG A 391 -22.04 -30.81 41.11
C ARG A 391 -22.52 -30.58 39.68
N ASN A 392 -21.99 -31.39 38.77
CA ASN A 392 -22.45 -31.49 37.40
C ASN A 392 -22.62 -32.99 37.08
N GLY A 393 -23.87 -33.42 36.91
CA GLY A 393 -24.27 -34.81 37.03
C GLY A 393 -23.85 -35.43 38.37
N ASN A 394 -23.21 -36.60 38.31
CA ASN A 394 -22.73 -37.32 39.50
C ASN A 394 -21.33 -36.92 39.98
N LYS A 395 -20.67 -35.93 39.36
CA LYS A 395 -19.29 -35.53 39.71
C LYS A 395 -19.26 -34.22 40.49
N LYS A 396 -18.43 -34.17 41.54
CA LYS A 396 -18.05 -32.95 42.24
C LYS A 396 -17.07 -32.17 41.38
N VAL A 397 -17.28 -30.86 41.23
CA VAL A 397 -16.47 -30.02 40.34
C VAL A 397 -16.04 -28.73 41.03
N ALA A 398 -14.87 -28.22 40.67
CA ALA A 398 -14.43 -26.91 41.13
C ALA A 398 -15.37 -25.83 40.58
N THR A 399 -15.85 -24.93 41.43
CA THR A 399 -16.85 -23.93 41.06
C THR A 399 -16.43 -22.54 41.49
N LYS A 400 -16.59 -21.56 40.61
CA LYS A 400 -16.36 -20.14 40.92
C LYS A 400 -17.57 -19.56 41.63
N TYR A 401 -17.37 -19.01 42.82
CA TYR A 401 -18.43 -18.44 43.65
C TYR A 401 -18.13 -16.97 43.95
N THR A 402 -19.16 -16.12 43.96
CA THR A 402 -19.03 -14.70 44.33
C THR A 402 -19.90 -14.42 45.55
N LEU A 403 -19.28 -13.99 46.64
CA LEU A 403 -19.94 -13.70 47.90
C LEU A 403 -19.96 -12.18 48.20
N PRO A 404 -21.14 -11.57 48.37
CA PRO A 404 -21.26 -10.23 48.93
C PRO A 404 -20.98 -10.22 50.44
N VAL A 405 -19.86 -9.64 50.88
CA VAL A 405 -19.57 -9.38 52.29
C VAL A 405 -20.09 -7.99 52.65
N LYS A 406 -21.16 -7.92 53.45
CA LYS A 406 -21.80 -6.66 53.85
C LYS A 406 -21.15 -6.11 55.11
N PHE A 407 -20.67 -4.87 55.03
CA PHE A 407 -20.25 -4.06 56.18
C PHE A 407 -21.31 -2.98 56.43
N SER A 408 -21.89 -2.99 57.62
CA SER A 408 -22.89 -2.03 58.06
C SER A 408 -22.58 -1.66 59.50
N LEU A 409 -22.54 -0.37 59.80
CA LEU A 409 -22.59 0.09 61.18
C LEU A 409 -24.07 0.10 61.54
N GLY A 410 -24.47 -0.65 62.57
CA GLY A 410 -25.85 -0.61 63.04
C GLY A 410 -26.23 0.81 63.44
N SER A 411 -27.44 1.26 63.11
CA SER A 411 -27.97 2.47 63.73
C SER A 411 -28.14 2.18 65.22
N LYS A 412 -27.45 2.92 66.08
CA LYS A 412 -27.96 3.13 67.43
C LYS A 412 -29.01 4.22 67.37
#